data_AF-A0A936WZ21-F1
#
_entry.id   AF-A0A936WZ21-F1
#
_cell.length_a   1.000
_cell.length_b   1.000
_cell.length_c   1.000
_cell.angle_alpha   90.00
_cell.angle_beta   90.00
_cell.angle_gamma   90.00
#
_symmetry.space_group_name_H-M   'P 1'
#
loop_
_entity.id
_entity.type
_entity.pdbx_description
1 polymer ?
#
loop_
_entity_poly.entity_id
_entity_poly.type
_entity_poly.pdbx_seq_one_letter_code
_entity_poly.pdbx_strand_id
1 'polypeptide(L)' 'MCGIAGIFNKDKSTVESSSIKRMTDAMPHRGPDADGVFCNGNVGLGHRRLSIIDLSVEANQPFSDTAGRYK' A
#
# COMPACT_ATOMS: atom_id res chain seq x y z
N MET A 1 6.16 6.43 -12.42
CA MET A 1 6.64 6.88 -11.10
C MET A 1 5.66 6.40 -10.06
N CYS A 2 6.08 5.59 -9.07
CA CYS A 2 5.17 4.95 -8.10
C CYS A 2 4.14 5.88 -7.43
N GLY A 3 3.02 5.32 -7.00
CA GLY A 3 1.97 6.00 -6.22
C GLY A 3 1.89 5.46 -4.79
N ILE A 4 1.55 6.33 -3.84
CA ILE A 4 1.34 5.98 -2.43
C ILE A 4 -0.02 6.54 -2.00
N ALA A 5 -0.77 5.77 -1.22
CA ALA A 5 -2.03 6.14 -0.61
C ALA A 5 -2.03 5.75 0.88
N GLY A 6 -2.83 6.43 1.69
CA GLY A 6 -3.00 6.03 3.08
C GLY A 6 -4.16 6.74 3.77
N ILE A 7 -4.70 6.09 4.81
CA ILE A 7 -5.73 6.62 5.70
C ILE A 7 -5.24 6.45 7.14
N PHE A 8 -5.43 7.50 7.95
CA PHE A 8 -5.24 7.47 9.39
C PHE A 8 -6.49 8.01 10.07
N ASN A 9 -7.22 7.12 10.75
CA ASN A 9 -8.44 7.47 11.46
C ASN A 9 -8.12 7.91 12.90
N LYS A 10 -8.25 9.21 13.17
CA LYS A 10 -7.93 9.81 14.48
C LYS A 10 -8.85 9.31 15.61
N ASP A 11 -10.08 8.95 15.27
CA ASP A 11 -11.07 8.37 16.18
C ASP A 11 -10.82 6.89 16.51
N LYS A 12 -9.73 6.33 15.99
CA LYS A 12 -9.33 4.92 16.10
C LYS A 12 -10.29 3.93 15.42
N SER A 13 -11.21 4.41 14.58
CA SER A 13 -12.04 3.54 13.76
C SER A 13 -11.18 2.74 12.78
N THR A 14 -11.58 1.49 12.52
CA THR A 14 -10.81 0.60 11.64
C THR A 14 -10.85 1.09 10.20
N VAL A 15 -9.70 1.04 9.52
CA VAL A 15 -9.60 1.36 8.09
C VAL A 15 -9.98 0.12 7.28
N GLU A 16 -10.98 0.29 6.42
CA GLU A 16 -11.36 -0.72 5.45
C GLU A 16 -10.35 -0.81 4.30
N SER A 17 -9.84 -2.01 4.03
CA SER A 17 -8.90 -2.25 2.92
C SER A 17 -9.47 -1.83 1.56
N SER A 18 -10.78 -1.94 1.39
CA SER A 18 -11.48 -1.49 0.18
C SER A 18 -11.32 0.01 -0.09
N SER A 19 -11.22 0.83 0.97
CA SER A 19 -11.01 2.28 0.85
C SER A 19 -9.61 2.58 0.32
N ILE A 20 -8.59 1.90 0.84
CA ILE A 20 -7.22 2.01 0.33
C ILE A 20 -7.14 1.53 -1.10
N LYS A 21 -7.79 0.40 -1.42
CA LYS A 21 -7.81 -0.16 -2.79
C LYS A 21 -8.43 0.81 -3.80
N ARG A 22 -9.53 1.49 -3.45
CA ARG A 22 -10.12 2.53 -4.31
C ARG A 22 -9.15 3.70 -4.56
N MET A 23 -8.35 4.08 -3.56
CA MET A 23 -7.34 5.14 -3.73
C MET A 23 -6.20 4.69 -4.65
N THR A 24 -5.71 3.45 -4.52
CA THR A 24 -4.65 2.93 -5.40
C THR A 24 -5.16 2.71 -6.83
N ASP A 25 -6.42 2.33 -6.99
CA ASP A 25 -7.07 2.14 -8.30
C ASP A 25 -7.31 3.43 -9.07
N ALA A 26 -7.27 4.59 -8.41
CA ALA A 26 -7.30 5.89 -9.07
C ALA A 26 -5.94 6.30 -9.69
N MET A 27 -4.85 5.59 -9.38
CA MET A 27 -3.48 5.95 -9.80
C MET A 27 -2.73 4.86 -10.59
N PRO A 28 -3.35 4.08 -11.50
CA PRO A 28 -2.66 2.99 -12.21
C PRO A 28 -1.48 3.49 -13.06
N HIS A 29 -1.61 4.68 -13.67
CA HIS A 29 -0.59 5.30 -14.51
C HIS A 29 0.73 5.60 -13.77
N ARG A 30 0.70 5.67 -12.42
CA ARG A 30 1.90 5.90 -11.61
C ARG A 30 2.73 4.63 -11.47
N GLY A 31 2.07 3.48 -11.28
CA GLY A 31 2.73 2.21 -11.07
C GLY A 31 1.88 1.05 -11.60
N PRO A 32 2.05 0.68 -12.88
CA PRO A 32 1.25 -0.36 -13.52
C PRO A 32 1.71 -1.79 -13.21
N ASP A 33 2.90 -1.97 -12.63
CA ASP A 33 3.52 -3.30 -12.54
C ASP A 33 3.04 -4.11 -11.34
N ALA A 34 2.71 -3.44 -10.23
CA ALA A 34 2.13 -4.08 -9.05
C ALA A 34 1.33 -3.09 -8.19
N ASP A 35 0.45 -3.62 -7.37
CA ASP A 35 -0.20 -2.88 -6.29
C ASP A 35 -0.18 -3.68 -4.98
N GLY A 36 -0.38 -2.98 -3.87
CA GLY A 36 -0.42 -3.59 -2.55
C GLY A 36 -1.19 -2.72 -1.56
N VAL A 37 -1.79 -3.38 -0.57
CA VAL A 37 -2.56 -2.75 0.51
C VAL A 37 -2.14 -3.38 1.83
N PHE A 38 -1.92 -2.54 2.83
CA PHE A 38 -1.69 -2.92 4.22
C PHE A 38 -2.72 -2.19 5.09
N CYS A 39 -3.33 -2.90 6.05
CA CYS A 39 -4.27 -2.31 7.01
C CYS A 39 -3.99 -2.89 8.41
N ASN A 40 -3.87 -2.00 9.39
CA ASN A 40 -3.71 -2.36 10.79
C ASN A 40 -4.49 -1.37 11.66
N GLY A 41 -5.65 -1.81 12.14
CA GLY A 41 -6.56 -1.00 12.95
C GLY A 41 -6.93 0.30 12.22
N ASN A 42 -6.56 1.43 12.81
CA ASN A 42 -6.91 2.76 12.31
C ASN A 42 -5.94 3.33 11.27
N VAL A 43 -5.02 2.49 10.76
CA VAL A 43 -4.04 2.85 9.74
C VAL A 43 -4.20 1.95 8.52
N GLY A 44 -4.25 2.54 7.33
CA GLY A 44 -4.14 1.82 6.07
C GLY A 44 -3.13 2.49 5.15
N LEU A 45 -2.34 1.70 4.43
CA LEU A 45 -1.35 2.14 3.45
C LEU A 45 -1.56 1.37 2.15
N GLY A 46 -1.35 2.03 1.02
CA GLY A 46 -1.44 1.43 -0.31
C GLY A 46 -0.34 1.93 -1.22
N HIS A 47 0.06 1.11 -2.18
CA HIS A 47 1.12 1.43 -3.12
C HIS A 47 0.76 1.00 -4.56
N ARG A 48 1.22 1.79 -5.53
CA ARG A 48 1.25 1.48 -6.97
C ARG A 48 2.70 1.48 -7.42
N ARG A 49 3.20 0.35 -7.90
CA ARG A 49 4.62 0.14 -8.20
C ARG A 49 4.91 0.28 -9.68
N LEU A 50 5.90 1.12 -9.99
CA LEU A 50 6.67 1.06 -11.22
C LEU A 50 8.03 0.46 -10.87
N SER A 51 8.36 -0.68 -11.45
CA SER A 51 9.53 -1.50 -11.15
C SER A 51 10.71 -0.99 -11.98
N ILE A 52 11.66 -0.34 -11.31
CA ILE A 52 12.86 0.24 -11.96
C ILE A 52 14.12 -0.36 -11.35
N ILE A 53 14.18 -0.43 -10.02
CA ILE A 53 15.28 -1.03 -9.26
C ILE A 53 14.72 -2.22 -8.51
N ASP A 54 15.43 -3.35 -8.61
CA ASP A 54 15.03 -4.67 -8.12
C ASP A 54 13.67 -5.10 -8.67
N LEU A 55 13.65 -5.80 -9.80
CA LEU A 55 12.41 -6.15 -10.51
C LEU A 55 11.67 -7.35 -9.87
N SER A 56 12.18 -7.86 -8.76
CA SER A 56 11.61 -9.02 -8.08
C SER A 56 10.25 -8.72 -7.44
N VAL A 57 9.49 -9.76 -7.13
CA VAL A 57 8.18 -9.64 -6.47
C VAL A 57 8.33 -9.31 -4.98
N GLU A 58 9.49 -9.63 -4.41
CA GLU A 58 9.91 -9.36 -3.05
C GLU A 58 10.07 -7.85 -2.81
N ALA A 59 10.36 -7.09 -3.88
CA ALA A 59 10.40 -5.62 -3.85
C ALA A 59 9.02 -4.94 -3.97
N ASN A 60 7.92 -5.71 -3.98
CA ASN A 60 6.58 -5.16 -3.95
C ASN A 60 6.27 -4.52 -2.59
N GLN A 61 5.58 -3.39 -2.65
CA GLN A 61 5.27 -2.56 -1.48
C GLN A 61 3.75 -2.54 -1.23
N PRO A 62 3.28 -2.34 0.02
CA PRO A 62 4.05 -1.90 1.20
C PRO A 62 5.04 -2.94 1.76
N PHE A 63 6.20 -2.49 2.26
CA PHE A 63 7.15 -3.37 2.94
C PHE A 63 6.70 -3.70 4.37
N SER A 64 6.96 -4.93 4.78
CA SER A 64 6.74 -5.41 6.15
C SER A 64 8.03 -5.40 6.98
N ASP A 65 7.90 -5.26 8.29
CA ASP A 65 9.02 -5.41 9.24
C ASP A 65 9.49 -6.86 9.31
N THR A 66 10.80 -7.10 9.37
CA THR A 66 11.38 -8.46 9.48
C THR A 66 11.02 -9.14 10.81
N ALA A 67 10.76 -8.35 11.85
CA ALA A 67 10.24 -8.86 13.13
C ALA A 67 8.74 -9.20 13.10
N GLY A 68 8.04 -8.93 11.99
CA GLY A 68 6.64 -9.31 11.80
C GLY A 68 5.62 -8.46 12.57
N ARG A 69 6.00 -7.30 13.11
CA ARG A 69 5.07 -6.35 13.77
C ARG A 69 4.02 -5.78 12.83
N TYR A 70 4.34 -5.64 11.54
CA TYR A 70 3.48 -5.08 10.51
C TYR A 70 3.53 -5.99 9.29
N LYS A 71 2.48 -6.78 9.08
CA LYS A 71 2.33 -7.74 7.98
C LYS A 71 1.15 -7.35 7.10
#